data_AF-A0A7C4VUI9-F1
#
_entry.id   AF-A0A7C4VUI9-F1
#
_cell.length_a   1.000
_cell.length_b   1.000
_cell.length_c   1.000
_cell.angle_alpha   90.00
_cell.angle_beta   90.00
_cell.angle_gamma   90.00
#
_symmetry.space_group_name_H-M   'P 1'
#
loop_
_entity.id
_entity.type
_entity.pdbx_description
1 polymer ?
#
loop_
_entity_poly.entity_id
_entity_poly.type
_entity_poly.pdbx_seq_one_letter_code
_entity_poly.pdbx_strand_id
1 'polypeptide(L)'
;MSEKLDKDRFVKVCVKLDELRFKNTIDWGRLGVNIHKNSQLTYSERMFLFWLCSMIDQFYSYEKVWTDGEEAMLTMLKENPSSFSDVSKVMHNLRKDKLGRMMADIPISKGSFKLIRDDYLRIKNTFDYLSKLDIDGNKSLSFKFVKLLGNAIIEFKGKNGILKLTKFLNDSLWENASVKSLSPLDLEKFRKEQRKRLWMFIMFLRRDPSILKIFRGALIEVYEKVDGEKLFSIWINEECFGRNEIELPGDVWNIRLFRTMGIRKNAKEIARKLAQEYGISPSVFDVTFEIGVNACRRRECSKCPFGENKICHKGREKYCSITSWLFPYYTKDPQITCQPENCPIGKDLGKNLCGGKVDVKVKH
;
A
#
# COMPACT_ATOMS: atom_id res chain seq x y z
N MET A 1 -2.49 29.92 4.15
CA MET A 1 -1.27 29.10 3.93
C MET A 1 -0.11 29.98 4.32
N SER A 2 0.84 29.54 5.15
CA SER A 2 2.02 30.39 5.37
C SER A 2 2.76 30.57 4.05
N GLU A 3 3.26 31.78 3.80
CA GLU A 3 4.04 32.22 2.61
C GLU A 3 5.35 31.43 2.37
N LYS A 4 5.53 30.24 2.97
CA LYS A 4 6.84 29.57 3.06
C LYS A 4 6.93 28.19 2.42
N LEU A 5 5.85 27.67 1.82
CA LEU A 5 5.90 26.45 1.04
C LEU A 5 5.63 26.76 -0.44
N ASP A 6 6.65 26.58 -1.27
CA ASP A 6 6.48 26.50 -2.71
C ASP A 6 5.82 25.15 -3.05
N LYS A 7 4.49 25.21 -3.19
CA LYS A 7 3.64 24.04 -3.44
C LYS A 7 3.99 23.33 -4.74
N ASP A 8 4.27 24.09 -5.80
CA ASP A 8 4.57 23.54 -7.11
C ASP A 8 5.84 22.69 -7.05
N ARG A 9 6.88 23.22 -6.41
CA ARG A 9 8.12 22.48 -6.15
C ARG A 9 7.88 21.23 -5.31
N PHE A 10 7.10 21.33 -4.23
CA PHE A 10 6.78 20.18 -3.39
C PHE A 10 6.06 19.06 -4.16
N VAL A 11 5.03 19.40 -4.94
CA VAL A 11 4.26 18.44 -5.72
C VAL A 11 5.15 17.77 -6.76
N LYS A 12 5.95 18.56 -7.51
CA LYS A 12 6.89 18.01 -8.52
C LYS A 12 7.91 17.04 -7.90
N VAL A 13 8.43 17.34 -6.70
CA VAL A 13 9.31 16.40 -5.99
C VAL A 13 8.56 15.11 -5.65
N CYS A 14 7.35 15.19 -5.11
CA CYS A 14 6.56 14.00 -4.75
C CYS A 14 6.24 13.13 -5.97
N VAL A 15 5.82 13.75 -7.08
CA VAL A 15 5.54 13.06 -8.35
C VAL A 15 6.77 12.30 -8.82
N LYS A 16 7.94 12.95 -8.88
CA LYS A 16 9.18 12.30 -9.33
C LYS A 16 9.60 11.13 -8.43
N LEU A 17 9.47 11.28 -7.12
CA LEU A 17 9.78 10.21 -6.17
C LEU A 17 8.85 9.02 -6.33
N ASP A 18 7.56 9.29 -6.54
CA ASP A 18 6.52 8.28 -6.72
C ASP A 18 6.61 7.58 -8.08
N GLU A 19 6.98 8.31 -9.14
CA GLU A 19 7.38 7.73 -10.42
C GLU A 19 8.57 6.78 -10.25
N LEU A 20 9.64 7.21 -9.58
CA LEU A 20 10.81 6.36 -9.32
C LEU A 20 10.46 5.10 -8.53
N ARG A 21 9.53 5.22 -7.56
CA ARG A 21 9.05 4.13 -6.72
C ARG A 21 8.38 3.01 -7.52
N PHE A 22 7.57 3.35 -8.53
CA PHE A 22 6.80 2.36 -9.31
C PHE A 22 7.38 2.08 -10.71
N LYS A 23 8.26 2.95 -11.23
CA LYS A 23 8.99 2.74 -12.49
C LYS A 23 10.02 1.63 -12.36
N ASN A 24 10.69 1.57 -11.22
CA ASN A 24 11.51 0.43 -10.84
C ASN A 24 10.57 -0.52 -10.10
N THR A 25 10.45 -1.77 -10.54
CA THR A 25 9.73 -2.78 -9.75
C THR A 25 10.23 -2.73 -8.31
N ILE A 26 9.31 -2.76 -7.34
CA ILE A 26 9.69 -2.98 -5.95
C ILE A 26 10.53 -4.26 -5.92
N ASP A 27 11.74 -4.17 -5.40
CA ASP A 27 12.58 -5.33 -5.14
C ASP A 27 12.19 -5.79 -3.78
N TRP A 28 11.10 -6.53 -3.85
CA TRP A 28 10.66 -7.37 -2.78
C TRP A 28 11.84 -8.13 -2.19
N GLY A 29 12.91 -8.48 -2.93
CA GLY A 29 14.17 -8.91 -2.32
C GLY A 29 13.98 -10.18 -1.50
N ARG A 30 14.05 -10.03 -0.17
CA ARG A 30 13.69 -11.05 0.86
C ARG A 30 12.31 -10.86 1.50
N LEU A 31 11.61 -9.79 1.16
CA LEU A 31 10.22 -9.48 1.50
C LEU A 31 9.28 -10.14 0.49
N GLY A 32 8.08 -10.54 0.91
CA GLY A 32 7.05 -11.05 0.02
C GLY A 32 7.49 -12.26 -0.82
N VAL A 33 8.46 -13.04 -0.33
CA VAL A 33 9.11 -14.08 -1.15
C VAL A 33 8.10 -15.11 -1.62
N ASN A 34 7.11 -15.41 -0.80
CA ASN A 34 6.08 -16.37 -1.17
C ASN A 34 5.12 -15.81 -2.22
N ILE A 35 4.71 -14.55 -2.07
CA ILE A 35 3.86 -13.86 -3.04
C ILE A 35 4.55 -13.80 -4.41
N HIS A 36 5.83 -13.42 -4.45
CA HIS A 36 6.52 -13.13 -5.70
C HIS A 36 7.22 -14.34 -6.34
N LYS A 37 7.77 -15.25 -5.54
CA LYS A 37 8.75 -16.26 -6.01
C LYS A 37 8.35 -17.71 -5.71
N ASN A 38 7.39 -18.00 -4.83
CA ASN A 38 7.06 -19.38 -4.47
C ASN A 38 6.24 -20.07 -5.57
N SER A 39 6.90 -20.92 -6.36
CA SER A 39 6.30 -21.67 -7.48
C SER A 39 5.26 -22.71 -7.07
N GLN A 40 5.18 -23.07 -5.78
CA GLN A 40 4.14 -23.98 -5.28
C GLN A 40 2.79 -23.29 -5.07
N LEU A 41 2.77 -21.96 -5.01
CA LEU A 41 1.54 -21.18 -4.91
C LEU A 41 1.03 -20.79 -6.29
N THR A 42 -0.26 -21.06 -6.51
CA THR A 42 -1.05 -20.54 -7.63
C THR A 42 -1.09 -19.01 -7.61
N TYR A 43 -1.48 -18.39 -8.73
CA TYR A 43 -1.63 -16.93 -8.76
C TYR A 43 -2.75 -16.45 -7.83
N SER A 44 -3.83 -17.22 -7.72
CA SER A 44 -4.92 -16.89 -6.79
C SER A 44 -4.47 -16.91 -5.34
N GLU A 45 -3.69 -17.91 -4.92
CA GLU A 45 -3.13 -17.98 -3.57
C GLU A 45 -2.17 -16.84 -3.27
N ARG A 46 -1.30 -16.49 -4.23
CA ARG A 46 -0.39 -15.34 -4.08
C ARG A 46 -1.15 -14.03 -3.93
N MET A 47 -2.23 -13.84 -4.68
CA MET A 47 -3.07 -12.64 -4.60
C MET A 47 -3.84 -12.58 -3.27
N PHE A 48 -4.33 -13.71 -2.79
CA PHE A 48 -4.99 -13.77 -1.49
C PHE A 48 -4.02 -13.58 -0.32
N LEU A 49 -2.82 -14.16 -0.40
CA LEU A 49 -1.74 -13.92 0.55
C LEU A 49 -1.35 -12.43 0.59
N PHE A 50 -1.25 -11.79 -0.59
CA PHE A 50 -1.00 -10.35 -0.68
C PHE A 50 -2.09 -9.51 0.00
N TRP A 51 -3.36 -9.87 -0.14
CA TRP A 51 -4.47 -9.26 0.59
C TRP A 51 -4.31 -9.42 2.11
N LEU A 52 -4.09 -10.63 2.60
CA LEU A 52 -3.95 -10.90 4.04
C LEU A 52 -2.78 -10.10 4.65
N CYS A 53 -1.62 -10.09 3.98
CA CYS A 53 -0.47 -9.28 4.39
C CYS A 53 -0.74 -7.77 4.34
N SER A 54 -1.55 -7.32 3.38
CA SER A 54 -1.93 -5.92 3.29
C SER A 54 -2.78 -5.48 4.47
N MET A 55 -3.55 -6.39 5.10
CA MET A 55 -4.56 -6.07 6.10
C MET A 55 -4.08 -6.08 7.56
N ILE A 56 -2.91 -6.68 7.82
CA ILE A 56 -2.28 -6.78 9.15
C ILE A 56 -1.55 -5.49 9.60
N ASP A 57 -1.29 -5.36 10.91
CA ASP A 57 -1.27 -4.08 11.63
C ASP A 57 -0.23 -3.04 11.17
N GLN A 58 -0.64 -1.77 11.27
CA GLN A 58 0.07 -0.50 11.11
C GLN A 58 1.24 -0.27 12.09
N PHE A 59 1.45 -1.15 13.08
CA PHE A 59 2.47 -1.00 14.13
C PHE A 59 3.71 -1.82 13.87
N TYR A 60 3.64 -2.78 12.94
CA TYR A 60 4.81 -3.47 12.47
C TYR A 60 5.54 -2.63 11.42
N SER A 61 6.87 -2.77 11.40
CA SER A 61 7.67 -2.22 10.32
C SER A 61 7.29 -2.90 9.01
N TYR A 62 7.52 -2.22 7.90
CA TYR A 62 7.23 -2.74 6.56
C TYR A 62 7.84 -4.12 6.36
N GLU A 63 9.10 -4.29 6.77
CA GLU A 63 9.86 -5.53 6.65
C GLU A 63 9.21 -6.66 7.44
N LYS A 64 8.82 -6.40 8.70
CA LYS A 64 8.23 -7.43 9.55
C LYS A 64 6.88 -7.92 9.03
N VAL A 65 6.09 -7.04 8.39
CA VAL A 65 4.84 -7.44 7.72
C VAL A 65 5.14 -8.37 6.54
N TRP A 66 6.11 -8.02 5.71
CA TRP A 66 6.40 -8.76 4.49
C TRP A 66 7.40 -9.91 4.66
N THR A 67 7.94 -10.16 5.86
CA THR A 67 8.69 -11.38 6.19
C THR A 67 7.86 -12.28 7.11
N ASP A 68 7.75 -11.91 8.38
CA ASP A 68 7.18 -12.74 9.43
C ASP A 68 5.65 -12.79 9.29
N GLY A 69 5.05 -11.66 8.92
CA GLY A 69 3.63 -11.56 8.64
C GLY A 69 3.24 -12.40 7.42
N GLU A 70 4.02 -12.35 6.34
CA GLU A 70 3.82 -13.21 5.17
C GLU A 70 3.90 -14.69 5.54
N GLU A 71 4.92 -15.10 6.28
CA GLU A 71 5.06 -16.49 6.73
C GLU A 71 3.86 -16.93 7.58
N ALA A 72 3.40 -16.07 8.49
CA ALA A 72 2.23 -16.35 9.32
C ALA A 72 0.94 -16.46 8.50
N MET A 73 0.71 -15.55 7.55
CA MET A 73 -0.45 -15.63 6.67
C MET A 73 -0.39 -16.86 5.77
N LEU A 74 0.80 -17.24 5.29
CA LEU A 74 0.99 -18.47 4.54
C LEU A 74 0.68 -19.71 5.38
N THR A 75 1.09 -19.74 6.65
CA THR A 75 0.72 -20.83 7.58
C THR A 75 -0.79 -21.01 7.68
N MET A 76 -1.58 -19.93 7.63
CA MET A 76 -3.04 -20.03 7.59
C MET A 76 -3.59 -20.66 6.31
N LEU A 77 -2.87 -20.53 5.18
CA LEU A 77 -3.33 -20.99 3.86
C LEU A 77 -2.88 -22.42 3.52
N LYS A 78 -1.82 -22.95 4.16
CA LYS A 78 -1.22 -24.26 3.82
C LYS A 78 -2.21 -25.43 3.84
N GLU A 79 -3.23 -25.36 4.68
CA GLU A 79 -4.26 -26.41 4.82
C GLU A 79 -5.49 -26.19 3.92
N ASN A 80 -5.41 -25.27 2.95
CA ASN A 80 -6.51 -24.89 2.05
C ASN A 80 -7.84 -24.69 2.81
N PRO A 81 -7.89 -23.74 3.76
CA PRO A 81 -9.02 -23.59 4.67
C PRO A 81 -10.33 -23.32 3.93
N SER A 82 -11.42 -23.89 4.42
CA SER A 82 -12.76 -23.66 3.88
C SER A 82 -13.50 -22.51 4.61
N SER A 83 -13.05 -22.19 5.82
CA SER A 83 -13.67 -21.19 6.70
C SER A 83 -12.66 -20.61 7.68
N PHE A 84 -13.07 -19.58 8.42
CA PHE A 84 -12.24 -19.07 9.52
C PHE A 84 -12.02 -20.10 10.63
N SER A 85 -12.95 -21.04 10.82
CA SER A 85 -12.78 -22.10 11.83
C SER A 85 -11.55 -22.95 11.56
N ASP A 86 -11.23 -23.22 10.29
CA ASP A 86 -10.03 -23.98 9.92
C ASP A 86 -8.77 -23.19 10.21
N VAL A 87 -8.78 -21.90 9.85
CA VAL A 87 -7.66 -20.99 10.12
C VAL A 87 -7.42 -20.80 11.61
N SER A 88 -8.47 -20.78 12.43
CA SER A 88 -8.34 -20.57 13.86
C SER A 88 -7.58 -21.71 14.57
N LYS A 89 -7.51 -22.90 13.98
CA LYS A 89 -6.81 -24.07 14.53
C LYS A 89 -5.30 -23.87 14.62
N VAL A 90 -4.71 -23.06 13.74
CA VAL A 90 -3.27 -22.74 13.76
C VAL A 90 -2.95 -21.53 14.64
N MET A 91 -3.94 -20.91 15.29
CA MET A 91 -3.74 -19.77 16.18
C MET A 91 -3.60 -20.22 17.64
N HIS A 92 -2.73 -19.53 18.38
CA HIS A 92 -2.43 -19.80 19.78
C HIS A 92 -2.54 -18.53 20.64
N ASN A 93 -2.52 -18.69 21.96
CA ASN A 93 -2.53 -17.58 22.92
C ASN A 93 -3.67 -16.55 22.71
N LEU A 94 -4.87 -17.03 22.38
CA LEU A 94 -6.04 -16.19 22.16
C LEU A 94 -6.38 -15.40 23.43
N ARG A 95 -6.41 -14.08 23.30
CA ARG A 95 -6.67 -13.16 24.42
C ARG A 95 -7.24 -11.85 23.92
N LYS A 96 -7.77 -11.03 24.84
CA LYS A 96 -8.20 -9.66 24.52
C LYS A 96 -7.14 -8.65 24.96
N ASP A 97 -6.97 -7.59 24.18
CA ASP A 97 -6.18 -6.43 24.59
C ASP A 97 -6.95 -5.54 25.58
N LYS A 98 -6.33 -4.44 26.02
CA LYS A 98 -6.92 -3.49 26.98
C LYS A 98 -8.21 -2.83 26.47
N LEU A 99 -8.48 -2.85 25.16
CA LEU A 99 -9.68 -2.31 24.53
C LEU A 99 -10.68 -3.42 24.16
N GLY A 100 -10.46 -4.66 24.62
CA GLY A 100 -11.34 -5.79 24.36
C GLY A 100 -11.17 -6.44 22.98
N ARG A 101 -10.15 -6.05 22.20
CA ARG A 101 -9.91 -6.58 20.85
C ARG A 101 -9.16 -7.89 20.91
N MET A 102 -9.54 -8.84 20.06
CA MET A 102 -8.92 -10.15 20.00
C MET A 102 -7.48 -10.07 19.46
N MET A 103 -6.59 -10.74 20.16
CA MET A 103 -5.20 -10.98 19.78
C MET A 103 -4.98 -12.49 19.69
N ALA A 104 -4.13 -12.90 18.78
CA ALA A 104 -3.70 -14.29 18.66
C ALA A 104 -2.26 -14.33 18.15
N ASP A 105 -1.56 -15.41 18.46
CA ASP A 105 -0.20 -15.65 17.99
C ASP A 105 -0.25 -16.78 16.94
N ILE A 106 0.50 -16.65 15.85
CA ILE A 106 0.57 -17.64 14.76
C ILE A 106 2.01 -18.17 14.73
N PRO A 107 2.21 -19.49 14.71
CA PRO A 107 3.55 -20.06 14.65
C PRO A 107 4.22 -19.74 13.31
N ILE A 108 5.50 -19.36 13.40
CA ILE A 108 6.40 -19.16 12.27
C ILE A 108 7.72 -19.86 12.58
N SER A 109 8.58 -20.06 11.58
CA SER A 109 9.88 -20.72 11.70
C SER A 109 10.74 -20.18 12.84
N LYS A 110 10.64 -18.87 13.13
CA LYS A 110 11.37 -18.18 14.19
C LYS A 110 10.45 -17.62 15.27
N GLY A 111 9.62 -18.48 15.86
CA GLY A 111 8.77 -18.15 17.01
C GLY A 111 7.31 -17.94 16.63
N SER A 112 6.78 -16.75 16.87
CA SER A 112 5.39 -16.43 16.52
C SER A 112 5.20 -15.01 15.98
N PHE A 113 4.24 -14.87 15.07
CA PHE A 113 3.72 -13.58 14.64
C PHE A 113 2.44 -13.26 15.42
N LYS A 114 2.37 -12.08 16.02
CA LYS A 114 1.25 -11.70 16.87
C LYS A 114 0.26 -10.84 16.07
N LEU A 115 -0.97 -11.31 15.94
CA LEU A 115 -2.10 -10.49 15.50
C LEU A 115 -2.45 -9.50 16.60
N ILE A 116 -2.47 -8.23 16.23
CA ILE A 116 -2.73 -7.13 17.16
C ILE A 116 -3.87 -6.25 16.64
N ARG A 117 -4.50 -5.51 17.56
CA ARG A 117 -5.63 -4.61 17.23
C ARG A 117 -6.77 -5.34 16.51
N ASP A 118 -7.07 -4.93 15.28
CA ASP A 118 -8.18 -5.46 14.50
C ASP A 118 -7.72 -6.50 13.48
N ASP A 119 -6.44 -6.91 13.47
CA ASP A 119 -5.92 -7.88 12.51
C ASP A 119 -6.71 -9.18 12.54
N TYR A 120 -6.93 -9.71 13.75
CA TYR A 120 -7.74 -10.91 13.96
C TYR A 120 -9.15 -10.74 13.38
N LEU A 121 -9.79 -9.60 13.65
CA LEU A 121 -11.14 -9.32 13.19
C LEU A 121 -11.21 -9.20 11.66
N ARG A 122 -10.26 -8.51 11.02
CA ARG A 122 -10.22 -8.34 9.56
C ARG A 122 -9.95 -9.65 8.84
N ILE A 123 -9.05 -10.47 9.38
CA ILE A 123 -8.79 -11.83 8.88
C ILE A 123 -10.08 -12.63 9.01
N LYS A 124 -10.68 -12.69 10.21
CA LYS A 124 -11.96 -13.38 10.44
C LYS A 124 -13.04 -12.95 9.45
N ASN A 125 -13.22 -11.64 9.28
CA ASN A 125 -14.21 -11.07 8.37
C ASN A 125 -13.97 -11.48 6.91
N THR A 126 -12.72 -11.46 6.47
CA THR A 126 -12.34 -11.92 5.12
C THR A 126 -12.72 -13.39 4.91
N PHE A 127 -12.32 -14.28 5.82
CA PHE A 127 -12.60 -15.71 5.70
C PHE A 127 -14.10 -16.03 5.83
N ASP A 128 -14.80 -15.39 6.77
CA ASP A 128 -16.24 -15.55 6.96
C ASP A 128 -17.04 -15.08 5.74
N TYR A 129 -16.65 -13.97 5.13
CA TYR A 129 -17.33 -13.47 3.93
C TYR A 129 -17.11 -14.42 2.75
N LEU A 130 -15.86 -14.79 2.46
CA LEU A 130 -15.52 -15.65 1.32
C LEU A 130 -16.10 -17.06 1.44
N SER A 131 -16.17 -17.63 2.65
CA SER A 131 -16.75 -18.96 2.87
C SER A 131 -18.25 -19.02 2.57
N LYS A 132 -18.96 -17.90 2.73
CA LYS A 132 -20.40 -17.77 2.42
C LYS A 132 -20.71 -17.43 0.97
N LEU A 133 -19.70 -17.04 0.19
CA LEU A 133 -19.90 -16.78 -1.23
C LEU A 133 -20.24 -18.09 -1.93
N ASP A 134 -21.48 -18.18 -2.40
CA ASP A 134 -21.94 -19.26 -3.27
C ASP A 134 -21.50 -18.95 -4.71
N ILE A 135 -20.19 -19.13 -4.95
CA ILE A 135 -19.61 -18.94 -6.26
C ILE A 135 -18.86 -20.21 -6.67
N ASP A 136 -19.29 -20.80 -7.78
CA ASP A 136 -18.65 -21.94 -8.47
C ASP A 136 -18.36 -23.16 -7.56
N GLY A 137 -19.20 -23.43 -6.55
CA GLY A 137 -19.15 -24.63 -5.69
C GLY A 137 -18.04 -24.64 -4.62
N ASN A 138 -17.44 -25.82 -4.37
CA ASN A 138 -16.40 -26.08 -3.34
C ASN A 138 -15.00 -25.56 -3.72
N LYS A 139 -14.89 -24.45 -4.46
CA LYS A 139 -13.61 -23.85 -4.81
C LYS A 139 -12.92 -23.24 -3.58
N SER A 140 -11.59 -23.17 -3.62
CA SER A 140 -10.77 -22.61 -2.54
C SER A 140 -11.12 -21.14 -2.27
N LEU A 141 -10.87 -20.66 -1.05
CA LEU A 141 -11.12 -19.27 -0.69
C LEU A 141 -10.28 -18.28 -1.52
N SER A 142 -9.05 -18.68 -1.90
CA SER A 142 -8.19 -17.91 -2.81
C SER A 142 -8.86 -17.70 -4.18
N PHE A 143 -9.47 -18.76 -4.74
CA PHE A 143 -10.23 -18.66 -5.98
C PHE A 143 -11.43 -17.72 -5.82
N LYS A 144 -12.21 -17.89 -4.74
CA LYS A 144 -13.38 -17.03 -4.44
C LYS A 144 -12.98 -15.57 -4.28
N PHE A 145 -11.82 -15.28 -3.68
CA PHE A 145 -11.29 -13.93 -3.54
C PHE A 145 -11.01 -13.27 -4.90
N VAL A 146 -10.33 -13.97 -5.81
CA VAL A 146 -10.03 -13.44 -7.15
C VAL A 146 -11.32 -13.32 -7.97
N LYS A 147 -12.24 -14.27 -7.83
CA LYS A 147 -13.56 -14.20 -8.46
C LYS A 147 -14.32 -12.96 -8.00
N LEU A 148 -14.35 -12.70 -6.70
CA LEU A 148 -14.93 -11.49 -6.11
C LEU A 148 -14.32 -10.21 -6.72
N LEU A 149 -13.00 -10.14 -6.86
CA LEU A 149 -12.32 -9.01 -7.51
C LEU A 149 -12.70 -8.86 -8.98
N GLY A 150 -12.73 -9.95 -9.75
CA GLY A 150 -13.13 -9.94 -11.16
C GLY A 150 -14.57 -9.46 -11.36
N ASN A 151 -15.51 -9.94 -10.52
CA ASN A 151 -16.90 -9.51 -10.55
C ASN A 151 -17.02 -8.02 -10.21
N ALA A 152 -16.29 -7.54 -9.20
CA ALA A 152 -16.25 -6.12 -8.83
C ALA A 152 -15.67 -5.24 -9.94
N ILE A 153 -14.70 -5.75 -10.72
CA ILE A 153 -14.18 -5.03 -11.91
C ILE A 153 -15.28 -4.83 -12.95
N ILE A 154 -16.08 -5.87 -13.23
CA ILE A 154 -17.19 -5.78 -14.19
C ILE A 154 -18.25 -4.80 -13.68
N GLU A 155 -18.64 -4.95 -12.42
CA GLU A 155 -19.75 -4.20 -11.80
C GLU A 155 -19.42 -2.72 -11.66
N PHE A 156 -18.19 -2.37 -11.26
CA PHE A 156 -17.85 -1.01 -10.88
C PHE A 156 -17.06 -0.22 -11.92
N LYS A 157 -16.81 -0.78 -13.12
CA LYS A 157 -16.11 -0.04 -14.19
C LYS A 157 -16.77 1.30 -14.49
N GLY A 158 -15.95 2.34 -14.62
CA GLY A 158 -16.35 3.69 -15.03
C GLY A 158 -16.15 4.71 -13.90
N LYS A 159 -16.99 5.74 -13.86
CA LYS A 159 -16.85 6.84 -12.90
C LYS A 159 -16.87 6.33 -11.45
N ASN A 160 -15.88 6.74 -10.67
CA ASN A 160 -15.67 6.33 -9.27
C ASN A 160 -15.40 4.83 -9.11
N GLY A 161 -14.88 4.15 -10.14
CA GLY A 161 -14.72 2.69 -10.13
C GLY A 161 -13.79 2.19 -9.04
N ILE A 162 -12.65 2.85 -8.82
CA ILE A 162 -11.73 2.51 -7.72
C ILE A 162 -12.42 2.77 -6.39
N LEU A 163 -13.12 3.89 -6.22
CA LEU A 163 -13.76 4.23 -4.95
C LEU A 163 -14.90 3.27 -4.61
N LYS A 164 -15.71 2.87 -5.60
CA LYS A 164 -16.77 1.86 -5.46
C LYS A 164 -16.21 0.49 -5.10
N LEU A 165 -15.20 0.01 -5.84
CA LEU A 165 -14.54 -1.27 -5.56
C LEU A 165 -13.90 -1.26 -4.18
N THR A 166 -13.20 -0.19 -3.81
CA THR A 166 -12.56 -0.07 -2.49
C THR A 166 -13.60 -0.09 -1.38
N LYS A 167 -14.71 0.65 -1.54
CA LYS A 167 -15.81 0.63 -0.57
C LYS A 167 -16.47 -0.74 -0.48
N PHE A 168 -16.65 -1.41 -1.61
CA PHE A 168 -17.17 -2.77 -1.65
C PHE A 168 -16.29 -3.73 -0.87
N LEU A 169 -14.97 -3.70 -1.08
CA LEU A 169 -14.01 -4.52 -0.32
C LEU A 169 -13.96 -4.17 1.17
N ASN A 170 -14.13 -2.89 1.52
CA ASN A 170 -14.29 -2.47 2.91
C ASN A 170 -15.53 -3.14 3.53
N ASP A 171 -16.69 -2.91 2.94
CA ASP A 171 -17.94 -3.38 3.55
C ASP A 171 -17.95 -4.91 3.62
N SER A 172 -17.54 -5.60 2.55
CA SER A 172 -17.51 -7.07 2.47
C SER A 172 -16.41 -7.71 3.30
N LEU A 173 -15.14 -7.46 3.00
CA LEU A 173 -14.02 -8.22 3.57
C LEU A 173 -13.47 -7.61 4.86
N TRP A 174 -13.58 -6.28 5.00
CA TRP A 174 -13.06 -5.59 6.19
C TRP A 174 -14.09 -5.58 7.32
N GLU A 175 -15.35 -5.29 7.01
CA GLU A 175 -16.43 -5.14 8.00
C GLU A 175 -17.37 -6.36 8.06
N ASN A 176 -17.29 -7.30 7.10
CA ASN A 176 -18.22 -8.44 6.97
C ASN A 176 -19.69 -8.03 6.97
N ALA A 177 -19.98 -6.99 6.18
CA ALA A 177 -21.28 -6.37 6.04
C ALA A 177 -21.72 -6.37 4.57
N SER A 178 -23.04 -6.37 4.37
CA SER A 178 -23.62 -6.08 3.06
C SER A 178 -23.32 -4.65 2.64
N VAL A 179 -23.03 -4.43 1.37
CA VAL A 179 -22.85 -3.08 0.82
C VAL A 179 -24.15 -2.30 0.96
N LYS A 180 -24.16 -1.29 1.82
CA LYS A 180 -25.39 -0.55 2.16
C LYS A 180 -25.82 0.41 1.06
N SER A 181 -24.84 1.09 0.44
CA SER A 181 -25.08 2.10 -0.59
C SER A 181 -23.76 2.50 -1.26
N LEU A 182 -23.82 2.73 -2.57
CA LEU A 182 -22.73 3.31 -3.37
C LEU A 182 -23.12 4.69 -3.91
N SER A 183 -24.01 5.40 -3.21
CA SER A 183 -24.39 6.77 -3.55
C SER A 183 -23.17 7.71 -3.53
N PRO A 184 -23.18 8.80 -4.31
CA PRO A 184 -22.10 9.79 -4.28
C PRO A 184 -21.79 10.33 -2.88
N LEU A 185 -22.81 10.50 -2.02
CA LEU A 185 -22.65 10.97 -0.64
C LEU A 185 -21.93 9.94 0.23
N ASP A 186 -22.29 8.65 0.10
CA ASP A 186 -21.66 7.57 0.86
C ASP A 186 -20.22 7.33 0.42
N LEU A 187 -19.95 7.42 -0.89
CA LEU A 187 -18.60 7.36 -1.43
C LEU A 187 -17.75 8.53 -0.89
N GLU A 188 -18.30 9.74 -0.82
CA GLU A 188 -17.59 10.90 -0.25
C GLU A 188 -17.32 10.74 1.25
N LYS A 189 -18.27 10.17 1.99
CA LYS A 189 -18.09 9.85 3.41
C LYS A 189 -16.97 8.82 3.59
N PHE A 190 -17.03 7.71 2.87
CA PHE A 190 -16.02 6.66 2.89
C PHE A 190 -14.63 7.20 2.53
N ARG A 191 -14.55 8.06 1.52
CA ARG A 191 -13.31 8.71 1.09
C ARG A 191 -12.63 9.52 2.21
N LYS A 192 -13.38 10.02 3.20
CA LYS A 192 -12.84 10.75 4.36
C LYS A 192 -12.34 9.84 5.48
N GLU A 193 -12.74 8.57 5.49
CA GLU A 193 -12.35 7.61 6.51
C GLU A 193 -10.87 7.21 6.40
N GLN A 194 -10.26 6.88 7.54
CA GLN A 194 -8.89 6.37 7.59
C GLN A 194 -8.93 4.86 7.36
N ARG A 195 -8.46 4.43 6.19
CA ARG A 195 -8.40 3.03 5.76
C ARG A 195 -7.04 2.70 5.14
N LYS A 196 -5.96 3.02 5.87
CA LYS A 196 -4.57 2.95 5.40
C LYS A 196 -4.26 1.65 4.65
N ARG A 197 -4.48 0.50 5.29
CA ARG A 197 -4.14 -0.81 4.72
C ARG A 197 -4.94 -1.15 3.46
N LEU A 198 -6.22 -0.77 3.43
CA LEU A 198 -7.06 -0.97 2.25
C LEU A 198 -6.58 -0.11 1.08
N TRP A 199 -6.28 1.17 1.33
CA TRP A 199 -5.73 2.05 0.30
C TRP A 199 -4.33 1.62 -0.14
N MET A 200 -3.51 1.07 0.76
CA MET A 200 -2.23 0.46 0.38
C MET A 200 -2.43 -0.73 -0.56
N PHE A 201 -3.35 -1.65 -0.24
CA PHE A 201 -3.67 -2.79 -1.11
C PHE A 201 -4.06 -2.32 -2.51
N ILE A 202 -5.02 -1.38 -2.61
CA ILE A 202 -5.49 -0.83 -3.89
C ILE A 202 -4.37 -0.10 -4.64
N MET A 203 -3.55 0.67 -3.93
CA MET A 203 -2.41 1.38 -4.52
C MET A 203 -1.44 0.40 -5.18
N PHE A 204 -0.98 -0.64 -4.47
CA PHE A 204 -0.07 -1.63 -5.04
C PHE A 204 -0.74 -2.46 -6.15
N LEU A 205 -1.99 -2.90 -5.95
CA LEU A 205 -2.74 -3.65 -6.95
C LEU A 205 -2.91 -2.88 -8.27
N ARG A 206 -2.95 -1.55 -8.20
CA ARG A 206 -3.13 -0.69 -9.38
C ARG A 206 -1.83 -0.15 -9.98
N ARG A 207 -0.76 -0.07 -9.19
CA ARG A 207 0.44 0.72 -9.53
C ARG A 207 1.75 -0.06 -9.51
N ASP A 208 1.84 -1.17 -8.79
CA ASP A 208 3.06 -1.99 -8.73
C ASP A 208 3.07 -3.02 -9.88
N PRO A 209 4.03 -2.94 -10.83
CA PRO A 209 4.10 -3.88 -11.95
C PRO A 209 4.25 -5.35 -11.52
N SER A 210 4.92 -5.62 -10.39
CA SER A 210 5.13 -6.97 -9.89
C SER A 210 3.84 -7.59 -9.34
N ILE A 211 3.02 -6.80 -8.65
CA ILE A 211 1.70 -7.19 -8.17
C ILE A 211 0.70 -7.27 -9.32
N LEU A 212 0.73 -6.32 -10.26
CA LEU A 212 -0.10 -6.36 -11.48
C LEU A 212 0.14 -7.63 -12.29
N LYS A 213 1.39 -8.11 -12.39
CA LYS A 213 1.71 -9.38 -13.04
C LYS A 213 1.04 -10.57 -12.33
N ILE A 214 1.08 -10.61 -11.00
CA ILE A 214 0.42 -11.66 -10.21
C ILE A 214 -1.10 -11.55 -10.38
N PHE A 215 -1.65 -10.34 -10.37
CA PHE A 215 -3.09 -10.11 -10.51
C PHE A 215 -3.61 -10.53 -11.89
N ARG A 216 -2.90 -10.19 -12.97
CA ARG A 216 -3.20 -10.68 -14.31
C ARG A 216 -3.21 -12.21 -14.36
N GLY A 217 -2.19 -12.84 -13.78
CA GLY A 217 -2.11 -14.31 -13.69
C GLY A 217 -3.30 -14.91 -12.94
N ALA A 218 -3.71 -14.29 -11.83
CA ALA A 218 -4.84 -14.73 -11.02
C ALA A 218 -6.16 -14.61 -11.78
N LEU A 219 -6.39 -13.50 -12.49
CA LEU A 219 -7.58 -13.32 -13.32
C LEU A 219 -7.65 -14.37 -14.44
N ILE A 220 -6.53 -14.65 -15.13
CA ILE A 220 -6.45 -15.70 -16.15
C ILE A 220 -6.69 -17.09 -15.57
N GLU A 221 -6.19 -17.36 -14.36
CA GLU A 221 -6.39 -18.63 -13.67
C GLU A 221 -7.87 -18.87 -13.34
N VAL A 222 -8.60 -17.84 -12.93
CA VAL A 222 -9.99 -17.95 -12.44
C VAL A 222 -11.05 -17.75 -13.53
N TYR A 223 -10.77 -16.92 -14.54
CA TYR A 223 -11.70 -16.57 -15.63
C TYR A 223 -11.24 -17.11 -16.98
N GLU A 224 -10.23 -17.99 -17.01
CA GLU A 224 -9.58 -18.44 -18.23
C GLU A 224 -8.89 -17.29 -18.99
N LYS A 225 -8.14 -17.65 -20.04
CA LYS A 225 -7.25 -16.72 -20.74
C LYS A 225 -8.01 -15.54 -21.36
N VAL A 226 -9.12 -15.78 -22.05
CA VAL A 226 -9.81 -14.73 -22.81
C VAL A 226 -10.49 -13.72 -21.87
N ASP A 227 -11.31 -14.19 -20.94
CA ASP A 227 -12.03 -13.30 -20.03
C ASP A 227 -11.12 -12.71 -18.95
N GLY A 228 -10.12 -13.47 -18.47
CA GLY A 228 -9.12 -12.96 -17.54
C GLY A 228 -8.31 -11.79 -18.10
N GLU A 229 -7.88 -11.86 -19.35
CA GLU A 229 -7.17 -10.76 -20.04
C GLU A 229 -8.08 -9.55 -20.27
N LYS A 230 -9.36 -9.79 -20.59
CA LYS A 230 -10.36 -8.74 -20.73
C LYS A 230 -10.57 -8.01 -19.40
N LEU A 231 -10.71 -8.73 -18.29
CA LEU A 231 -10.84 -8.16 -16.95
C LEU A 231 -9.60 -7.34 -16.57
N PHE A 232 -8.41 -7.88 -16.81
CA PHE A 232 -7.18 -7.15 -16.54
C PHE A 232 -7.09 -5.86 -17.37
N SER A 233 -7.48 -5.91 -18.65
CA SER A 233 -7.54 -4.74 -19.53
C SER A 233 -8.50 -3.66 -19.03
N ILE A 234 -9.66 -4.06 -18.49
CA ILE A 234 -10.60 -3.14 -17.83
C ILE A 234 -9.96 -2.53 -16.59
N TRP A 235 -9.30 -3.33 -15.74
CA TRP A 235 -8.69 -2.86 -14.50
C TRP A 235 -7.59 -1.80 -14.72
N ILE A 236 -6.75 -1.97 -15.73
CA ILE A 236 -5.64 -1.04 -16.01
C ILE A 236 -6.07 0.20 -16.82
N ASN A 237 -7.31 0.24 -17.31
CA ASN A 237 -7.86 1.35 -18.07
C ASN A 237 -8.20 2.55 -17.14
N GLU A 238 -7.69 3.74 -17.44
CA GLU A 238 -7.89 4.94 -16.60
C GLU A 238 -9.32 5.49 -16.61
N GLU A 239 -10.10 5.26 -17.66
CA GLU A 239 -11.51 5.67 -17.73
C GLU A 239 -12.40 4.76 -16.86
N CYS A 240 -12.01 3.49 -16.73
CA CYS A 240 -12.72 2.51 -15.92
C CYS A 240 -12.31 2.57 -14.44
N PHE A 241 -11.01 2.66 -14.18
CA PHE A 241 -10.41 2.60 -12.84
C PHE A 241 -9.25 3.59 -12.75
N GLY A 242 -9.61 4.87 -12.68
CA GLY A 242 -8.67 5.99 -12.68
C GLY A 242 -7.81 6.06 -11.43
N ARG A 243 -6.48 6.14 -11.61
CA ARG A 243 -5.53 6.22 -10.48
C ARG A 243 -5.74 7.43 -9.57
N ASN A 244 -6.34 8.50 -10.11
CA ASN A 244 -6.62 9.72 -9.37
C ASN A 244 -7.64 9.54 -8.23
N GLU A 245 -8.38 8.43 -8.21
CA GLU A 245 -9.32 8.07 -7.16
C GLU A 245 -8.66 7.39 -5.94
N ILE A 246 -7.40 6.95 -6.06
CA ILE A 246 -6.67 6.27 -4.99
C ILE A 246 -6.29 7.29 -3.92
N GLU A 247 -6.93 7.21 -2.76
CA GLU A 247 -6.66 8.10 -1.65
C GLU A 247 -5.29 7.84 -1.01
N LEU A 248 -4.75 8.87 -0.35
CA LEU A 248 -3.56 8.73 0.50
C LEU A 248 -3.88 7.72 1.62
N PRO A 249 -3.12 6.62 1.76
CA PRO A 249 -3.30 5.68 2.86
C PRO A 249 -3.32 6.35 4.23
N GLY A 250 -2.51 7.40 4.39
CA GLY A 250 -2.57 8.29 5.55
C GLY A 250 -1.89 7.67 6.75
N ASP A 251 -0.64 8.07 6.99
CA ASP A 251 0.14 7.67 8.14
C ASP A 251 0.53 8.87 9.02
N VAL A 252 0.83 8.59 10.30
CA VAL A 252 1.38 9.59 11.23
C VAL A 252 2.63 10.27 10.69
N TRP A 253 3.43 9.60 9.86
CA TRP A 253 4.61 10.18 9.23
C TRP A 253 4.28 11.18 8.12
N ASN A 254 3.26 10.90 7.28
CA ASN A 254 2.76 11.91 6.33
C ASN A 254 2.26 13.14 7.11
N ILE A 255 1.48 12.93 8.17
CA ILE A 255 0.96 14.04 9.00
C ILE A 255 2.10 14.86 9.62
N ARG A 256 3.14 14.19 10.14
CA ARG A 256 4.31 14.85 10.72
C ARG A 256 5.07 15.68 9.69
N LEU A 257 5.32 15.13 8.50
CA LEU A 257 6.02 15.88 7.45
C LEU A 257 5.21 17.09 7.00
N PHE A 258 3.90 16.93 6.76
CA PHE A 258 3.02 18.04 6.39
C PHE A 258 3.04 19.13 7.48
N ARG A 259 2.97 18.76 8.76
CA ARG A 259 3.11 19.72 9.87
C ARG A 259 4.45 20.44 9.87
N THR A 260 5.55 19.74 9.64
CA THR A 260 6.91 20.31 9.49
C THR A 260 6.98 21.34 8.36
N MET A 261 6.22 21.11 7.28
CA MET A 261 6.11 22.02 6.15
C MET A 261 5.13 23.19 6.40
N GLY A 262 4.69 23.40 7.65
CA GLY A 262 3.76 24.46 8.04
C GLY A 262 2.29 24.14 7.74
N ILE A 263 2.00 22.91 7.31
CA ILE A 263 0.66 22.48 6.94
C ILE A 263 -0.03 21.86 8.17
N ARG A 264 -0.85 22.65 8.86
CA ARG A 264 -1.54 22.23 10.10
C ARG A 264 -2.89 21.52 9.91
N LYS A 265 -3.38 21.38 8.66
CA LYS A 265 -4.69 20.74 8.37
C LYS A 265 -4.54 19.22 8.17
N ASN A 266 -5.66 18.53 7.95
CA ASN A 266 -5.70 17.09 7.69
C ASN A 266 -4.89 16.72 6.43
N ALA A 267 -3.82 15.92 6.58
CA ALA A 267 -2.92 15.56 5.49
C ALA A 267 -3.65 14.92 4.29
N LYS A 268 -4.68 14.10 4.53
CA LYS A 268 -5.50 13.47 3.48
C LYS A 268 -6.28 14.51 2.68
N GLU A 269 -6.86 15.50 3.37
CA GLU A 269 -7.60 16.60 2.72
C GLU A 269 -6.67 17.47 1.86
N ILE A 270 -5.45 17.73 2.33
CA ILE A 270 -4.47 18.54 1.59
C ILE A 270 -3.92 17.78 0.40
N ALA A 271 -3.56 16.51 0.58
CA ALA A 271 -3.15 15.63 -0.50
C ALA A 271 -4.21 15.61 -1.60
N ARG A 272 -5.49 15.52 -1.23
CA ARG A 272 -6.59 15.59 -2.18
C ARG A 272 -6.71 16.93 -2.90
N LYS A 273 -6.57 18.06 -2.19
CA LYS A 273 -6.61 19.40 -2.81
C LYS A 273 -5.48 19.59 -3.80
N LEU A 274 -4.26 19.21 -3.42
CA LEU A 274 -3.10 19.26 -4.32
C LEU A 274 -3.26 18.29 -5.49
N ALA A 275 -3.77 17.08 -5.24
CA ALA A 275 -4.05 16.10 -6.29
C ALA A 275 -5.03 16.65 -7.34
N GLN A 276 -6.11 17.30 -6.90
CA GLN A 276 -7.07 17.94 -7.78
C GLN A 276 -6.47 19.12 -8.56
N GLU A 277 -5.67 19.97 -7.91
CA GLU A 277 -5.02 21.13 -8.52
C GLU A 277 -4.02 20.73 -9.62
N TYR A 278 -3.32 19.60 -9.45
CA TYR A 278 -2.27 19.12 -10.37
C TYR A 278 -2.68 17.94 -11.26
N GLY A 279 -3.93 17.46 -11.17
CA GLY A 279 -4.43 16.34 -11.98
C GLY A 279 -3.78 14.99 -11.67
N ILE A 280 -3.31 14.77 -10.44
CA ILE A 280 -2.60 13.57 -10.00
C ILE A 280 -3.40 12.79 -8.93
N SER A 281 -2.90 11.62 -8.52
CA SER A 281 -3.48 10.82 -7.45
C SER A 281 -3.07 11.31 -6.06
N PRO A 282 -3.98 11.36 -5.06
CA PRO A 282 -3.61 11.62 -3.67
C PRO A 282 -2.56 10.63 -3.12
N SER A 283 -2.55 9.39 -3.64
CA SER A 283 -1.55 8.38 -3.27
C SER A 283 -0.10 8.75 -3.63
N VAL A 284 0.12 9.69 -4.56
CA VAL A 284 1.46 10.20 -4.91
C VAL A 284 2.19 10.74 -3.67
N PHE A 285 1.44 11.33 -2.74
CA PHE A 285 2.02 11.88 -1.52
C PHE A 285 2.42 10.82 -0.50
N ASP A 286 2.18 9.52 -0.74
CA ASP A 286 2.60 8.43 0.15
C ASP A 286 4.12 8.35 0.30
N VAL A 287 4.89 8.77 -0.71
CA VAL A 287 6.37 8.88 -0.63
C VAL A 287 6.87 9.74 0.55
N THR A 288 6.02 10.64 1.06
CA THR A 288 6.34 11.44 2.25
C THR A 288 6.43 10.60 3.53
N PHE A 289 5.76 9.44 3.59
CA PHE A 289 5.90 8.48 4.68
C PHE A 289 7.33 7.91 4.71
N GLU A 290 7.84 7.46 3.55
CA GLU A 290 9.17 6.85 3.45
C GLU A 290 10.26 7.85 3.86
N ILE A 291 10.10 9.12 3.49
CA ILE A 291 11.01 10.20 3.90
C ILE A 291 10.93 10.46 5.42
N GLY A 292 9.72 10.53 5.97
CA GLY A 292 9.52 10.75 7.41
C GLY A 292 10.12 9.63 8.26
N VAL A 293 9.92 8.37 7.86
CA VAL A 293 10.41 7.18 8.57
C VAL A 293 11.92 7.04 8.47
N ASN A 294 12.50 7.25 7.28
CA ASN A 294 13.91 6.95 7.02
C ASN A 294 14.84 8.15 7.25
N ALA A 295 14.47 9.36 6.82
CA ALA A 295 15.36 10.52 6.88
C ALA A 295 15.15 11.36 8.15
N CYS A 296 13.91 11.72 8.47
CA CYS A 296 13.62 12.54 9.65
C CYS A 296 13.98 11.82 10.95
N ARG A 297 13.66 10.51 11.05
CA ARG A 297 14.03 9.72 12.24
C ARG A 297 15.54 9.62 12.44
N ARG A 298 16.33 9.56 11.37
CA ARG A 298 17.80 9.46 11.39
C ARG A 298 18.51 10.81 11.42
N ARG A 299 17.76 11.93 11.41
CA ARG A 299 18.29 13.31 11.33
C ARG A 299 19.18 13.56 10.11
N GLU A 300 18.98 12.83 9.02
CA GLU A 300 19.79 12.93 7.78
C GLU A 300 19.31 14.07 6.86
N CYS A 301 19.16 15.29 7.41
CA CYS A 301 18.58 16.44 6.70
C CYS A 301 19.35 16.85 5.43
N SER A 302 20.66 16.60 5.38
CA SER A 302 21.50 16.89 4.22
C SER A 302 21.20 16.02 3.00
N LYS A 303 20.60 14.84 3.22
CA LYS A 303 20.19 13.89 2.17
C LYS A 303 18.67 13.90 1.91
N CYS A 304 17.93 14.73 2.64
CA CYS A 304 16.48 14.85 2.48
C CYS A 304 16.14 15.60 1.18
N PRO A 305 15.19 15.08 0.37
CA PRO A 305 14.75 15.75 -0.85
C PRO A 305 14.05 17.08 -0.60
N PHE A 306 13.65 17.37 0.65
CA PHE A 306 13.04 18.65 1.03
C PHE A 306 13.98 19.57 1.82
N GLY A 307 15.19 19.11 2.15
CA GLY A 307 16.16 19.83 3.00
C GLY A 307 17.16 20.66 2.19
N GLU A 308 18.46 20.51 2.46
CA GLU A 308 19.51 21.17 1.67
C GLU A 308 19.60 20.65 0.21
N ASN A 309 18.90 19.55 -0.08
CA ASN A 309 18.81 18.89 -1.39
C ASN A 309 20.19 18.67 -2.06
N LYS A 310 21.15 18.12 -1.30
CA LYS A 310 22.50 17.74 -1.77
C LYS A 310 22.51 16.33 -2.38
N ILE A 311 21.45 16.00 -3.10
CA ILE A 311 21.19 14.63 -3.55
C ILE A 311 22.11 14.20 -4.70
N CYS A 312 22.50 15.15 -5.57
CA CYS A 312 23.55 14.98 -6.55
C CYS A 312 24.66 16.01 -6.30
N HIS A 313 25.92 15.56 -6.30
CA HIS A 313 27.11 16.42 -6.14
C HIS A 313 27.91 16.47 -7.45
N LYS A 314 28.70 17.52 -7.66
CA LYS A 314 29.68 17.58 -8.76
C LYS A 314 30.72 16.45 -8.59
N GLY A 315 30.81 15.59 -9.60
CA GLY A 315 31.67 14.40 -9.67
C GLY A 315 30.95 13.30 -10.46
N ARG A 316 31.57 12.76 -11.52
CA ARG A 316 30.89 11.92 -12.53
C ARG A 316 30.33 10.58 -12.02
N GLU A 317 30.58 10.18 -10.77
CA GLU A 317 30.27 8.84 -10.25
C GLU A 317 29.69 8.80 -8.82
N LYS A 318 29.14 9.91 -8.31
CA LYS A 318 28.57 9.89 -6.94
C LYS A 318 27.13 9.37 -6.98
N TYR A 319 26.91 8.17 -6.45
CA TYR A 319 25.61 7.53 -6.27
C TYR A 319 24.54 8.50 -5.74
N CYS A 320 23.34 8.45 -6.32
CA CYS A 320 22.22 9.27 -5.88
C CYS A 320 21.78 8.87 -4.46
N SER A 321 21.86 9.77 -3.48
CA SER A 321 21.45 9.42 -2.11
C SER A 321 19.96 9.08 -1.98
N ILE A 322 19.13 9.52 -2.95
CA ILE A 322 17.75 9.04 -3.10
C ILE A 322 17.70 7.53 -3.14
N THR A 323 18.66 6.88 -3.81
CA THR A 323 18.62 5.44 -3.96
C THR A 323 18.71 4.73 -2.62
N SER A 324 19.51 5.22 -1.69
CA SER A 324 19.71 4.56 -0.39
C SER A 324 18.46 4.51 0.52
N TRP A 325 17.52 5.46 0.39
CA TRP A 325 16.33 5.51 1.25
C TRP A 325 15.03 5.20 0.52
N LEU A 326 14.93 5.50 -0.78
CA LEU A 326 13.85 4.96 -1.61
C LEU A 326 14.08 3.48 -1.87
N PHE A 327 15.31 3.00 -2.07
CA PHE A 327 15.61 1.65 -2.60
C PHE A 327 16.22 0.61 -1.63
N PRO A 328 16.07 0.66 -0.29
CA PRO A 328 16.44 -0.52 0.50
C PRO A 328 15.58 -1.75 0.12
N TYR A 329 14.43 -1.54 -0.54
CA TYR A 329 13.46 -2.56 -0.99
C TYR A 329 13.04 -2.42 -2.46
N TYR A 330 13.83 -1.75 -3.31
CA TYR A 330 13.51 -1.49 -4.73
C TYR A 330 14.67 -1.91 -5.62
N THR A 331 14.40 -2.46 -6.82
CA THR A 331 15.44 -3.20 -7.58
C THR A 331 16.67 -2.35 -7.76
N LYS A 332 17.82 -2.94 -7.45
CA LYS A 332 19.13 -2.42 -7.84
C LYS A 332 19.24 -2.47 -9.37
N ASP A 333 18.54 -1.58 -10.06
CA ASP A 333 18.97 -1.18 -11.40
C ASP A 333 20.33 -0.44 -11.22
N PRO A 334 21.26 -0.54 -12.17
CA PRO A 334 22.65 -0.20 -11.95
C PRO A 334 22.71 1.28 -11.63
N GLN A 335 23.13 1.60 -10.40
CA GLN A 335 23.57 2.92 -9.95
C GLN A 335 22.89 4.07 -10.70
N ILE A 336 21.74 4.57 -10.23
CA ILE A 336 21.21 5.85 -10.76
C ILE A 336 22.33 6.88 -10.62
N THR A 337 23.00 7.14 -11.73
CA THR A 337 24.24 7.91 -11.75
C THR A 337 23.81 9.36 -11.64
N CYS A 338 24.14 9.98 -10.51
CA CYS A 338 23.69 11.33 -10.19
C CYS A 338 24.55 12.33 -10.97
N GLN A 339 24.28 12.51 -12.26
CA GLN A 339 24.82 13.64 -12.99
C GLN A 339 24.06 14.90 -12.55
N PRO A 340 24.73 15.99 -12.16
CA PRO A 340 24.07 17.24 -11.77
C PRO A 340 23.07 17.78 -12.82
N GLU A 341 23.31 17.46 -14.09
CA GLU A 341 22.47 17.83 -15.24
C GLU A 341 21.22 16.93 -15.37
N ASN A 342 21.30 15.68 -14.89
CA ASN A 342 20.24 14.65 -14.97
C ASN A 342 19.81 14.14 -13.59
N CYS A 343 19.80 15.01 -12.57
CA CYS A 343 19.34 14.64 -11.23
C CYS A 343 17.89 14.11 -11.29
N PRO A 344 17.56 12.95 -10.68
CA PRO A 344 16.22 12.38 -10.75
C PRO A 344 15.12 13.32 -10.22
N ILE A 345 15.41 14.07 -9.15
CA ILE A 345 14.50 15.11 -8.63
C ILE A 345 14.62 16.43 -9.41
N GLY A 346 15.74 16.66 -10.09
CA GLY A 346 16.09 17.94 -10.70
C GLY A 346 16.83 18.84 -9.70
N LYS A 347 17.79 19.61 -10.22
CA LYS A 347 18.65 20.47 -9.40
C LYS A 347 17.82 21.51 -8.66
N ASP A 348 18.08 21.66 -7.36
CA ASP A 348 17.44 22.62 -6.45
C ASP A 348 15.91 22.49 -6.28
N LEU A 349 15.20 21.60 -7.00
CA LEU A 349 13.74 21.51 -6.96
C LEU A 349 13.19 21.35 -5.55
N GLY A 350 13.84 20.56 -4.69
CA GLY A 350 13.40 20.31 -3.33
C GLY A 350 14.06 21.15 -2.23
N LYS A 351 15.01 22.03 -2.58
CA LYS A 351 15.84 22.76 -1.62
C LYS A 351 15.03 23.71 -0.74
N ASN A 352 15.25 23.66 0.57
CA ASN A 352 14.65 24.50 1.60
C ASN A 352 13.12 24.37 1.76
N LEU A 353 12.50 23.30 1.27
CA LEU A 353 11.06 23.04 1.48
C LEU A 353 10.74 22.62 2.92
N CYS A 354 11.72 22.08 3.65
CA CYS A 354 11.70 21.83 5.08
C CYS A 354 12.71 22.76 5.77
N GLY A 355 12.24 23.89 6.31
CA GLY A 355 13.08 24.83 7.06
C GLY A 355 13.56 24.20 8.38
N GLY A 356 14.87 24.02 8.52
CA GLY A 356 15.54 23.26 9.59
C GLY A 356 15.48 23.80 11.02
N LYS A 357 14.29 24.10 11.58
CA LYS A 357 14.11 24.32 13.02
C LYS A 357 13.50 23.13 13.79
N VAL A 358 13.33 21.96 13.14
CA VAL A 358 12.47 20.89 13.68
C VAL A 358 13.20 19.86 14.57
N ASP A 359 14.54 19.80 14.61
CA ASP A 359 15.25 18.68 15.23
C ASP A 359 16.10 18.96 16.48
N VAL A 360 15.80 20.01 17.28
CA VAL A 360 16.58 20.27 18.52
C VAL A 360 15.86 19.86 19.82
N LYS A 361 14.55 19.55 19.80
CA LYS A 361 13.83 19.20 21.04
C LYS A 361 12.88 18.01 20.86
N VAL A 362 13.44 16.81 20.80
CA VAL A 362 12.70 15.58 21.15
C VAL A 362 13.47 14.91 22.28
N LYS A 363 12.98 15.08 23.52
CA LYS A 363 13.36 14.23 24.65
C LYS A 363 12.49 12.96 24.58
N HIS A 364 13.13 11.82 24.82
CA HIS A 364 12.54 10.48 24.79
C HIS A 364 11.40 10.31 25.79
#